data_AF-A0A0G0V841-F1
#
_entry.id   AF-A0A0G0V841-F1
#
_cell.length_a   1.000
_cell.length_b   1.000
_cell.length_c   1.000
_cell.angle_alpha   90.00
_cell.angle_beta   90.00
_cell.angle_gamma   90.00
#
_symmetry.space_group_name_H-M   'P 1'
#
loop_
_entity.id
_entity.type
_entity.pdbx_description
1 polymer ?
#
loop_
_entity_poly.entity_id
_entity_poly.type
_entity_poly.pdbx_seq_one_letter_code
_entity_poly.pdbx_strand_id
1 'polypeptide(L)'
;MNNKKQDSSIIQNGFIWNENRAGILPPSEVYCPTRDVFQARLDHLLADCLRQFDENLSYLLTAVVGEIGNNSFDHNLGNWRDVAGIYFVADLTARKILISDRGQGIFATIKRVRPEIKNDIEAIRIAFTERISGRAPEQRGNGLKFVKKIFEQQGWQLNFGSGQAVCHIESELTSFANQKKEIRGIIALIKF
;
A
#
# COMPACT_ATOMS: atom_id res chain seq x y z
N MET A 1 16.05 -2.12 -25.29
CA MET A 1 16.72 -2.75 -24.12
C MET A 1 16.88 -1.81 -22.91
N ASN A 2 16.31 -0.59 -22.87
CA ASN A 2 16.49 0.37 -21.76
C ASN A 2 15.35 0.47 -20.72
N ASN A 3 14.14 -0.02 -20.99
CA ASN A 3 13.01 0.17 -20.04
C ASN A 3 13.18 -0.61 -18.72
N LYS A 4 13.59 -1.90 -18.77
CA LYS A 4 13.68 -2.74 -17.56
C LYS A 4 14.60 -2.20 -16.45
N LYS A 5 15.67 -1.46 -16.80
CA LYS A 5 16.57 -0.83 -15.80
C LYS A 5 15.98 0.44 -15.20
N GLN A 6 15.16 1.16 -15.95
CA GLN A 6 14.49 2.39 -15.53
C GLN A 6 13.29 2.07 -14.62
N ASP A 7 12.54 1.00 -14.89
CA ASP A 7 11.38 0.63 -14.08
C ASP A 7 11.78 0.07 -12.70
N SER A 8 12.86 -0.73 -12.66
CA SER A 8 13.43 -1.21 -11.39
C SER A 8 14.00 -0.06 -10.55
N SER A 9 14.50 1.01 -11.17
CA SER A 9 15.04 2.16 -10.43
C SER A 9 13.91 3.02 -9.86
N ILE A 10 12.80 3.18 -10.56
CA ILE A 10 11.64 3.95 -10.09
C ILE A 10 10.97 3.27 -8.88
N ILE A 11 10.80 1.94 -8.89
CA ILE A 11 10.27 1.22 -7.72
C ILE A 11 11.25 1.35 -6.55
N GLN A 12 12.56 1.15 -6.80
CA GLN A 12 13.58 1.30 -5.77
C GLN A 12 13.58 2.71 -5.16
N ASN A 13 13.35 3.74 -5.96
CA ASN A 13 13.24 5.12 -5.50
C ASN A 13 12.06 5.32 -4.55
N GLY A 14 10.94 4.59 -4.72
CA GLY A 14 9.82 4.65 -3.77
C GLY A 14 10.16 4.05 -2.40
N PHE A 15 10.94 2.96 -2.35
CA PHE A 15 11.49 2.44 -1.09
C PHE A 15 12.42 3.46 -0.42
N ILE A 16 13.38 3.99 -1.18
CA ILE A 16 14.32 5.02 -0.69
C ILE A 16 13.54 6.25 -0.19
N TRP A 17 12.53 6.68 -0.93
CA TRP A 17 11.70 7.81 -0.57
C TRP A 17 10.98 7.61 0.74
N ASN A 18 10.45 6.42 1.05
CA ASN A 18 9.81 6.15 2.33
C ASN A 18 10.80 6.21 3.51
N GLU A 19 11.93 5.53 3.32
CA GLU A 19 12.91 5.24 4.36
C GLU A 19 13.78 6.45 4.70
N ASN A 20 13.86 7.43 3.79
CA ASN A 20 14.60 8.67 4.02
C ASN A 20 14.06 9.43 5.24
N ARG A 21 14.98 9.99 6.03
CA ARG A 21 14.64 10.72 7.26
C ARG A 21 13.75 11.93 6.98
N ALA A 22 14.09 12.71 5.95
CA ALA A 22 13.33 13.85 5.46
C ALA A 22 12.70 13.55 4.11
N GLY A 23 11.45 13.99 3.92
CA GLY A 23 10.72 13.83 2.68
C GLY A 23 11.20 14.84 1.65
N ILE A 24 11.51 14.33 0.46
CA ILE A 24 11.72 15.14 -0.74
C ILE A 24 10.48 14.95 -1.60
N LEU A 25 9.97 16.03 -2.20
CA LEU A 25 8.82 15.92 -3.09
C LEU A 25 9.20 15.03 -4.29
N PRO A 26 8.49 13.90 -4.54
CA PRO A 26 8.78 13.09 -5.70
C PRO A 26 8.34 13.79 -7.00
N PRO A 27 8.84 13.34 -8.16
CA PRO A 27 8.39 13.83 -9.46
C PRO A 27 6.88 13.68 -9.65
N SER A 28 6.28 14.62 -10.38
CA SER A 28 4.84 14.65 -10.63
C SER A 28 4.32 13.38 -11.29
N GLU A 29 5.15 12.60 -11.98
CA GLU A 29 4.73 11.39 -12.71
C GLU A 29 4.46 10.23 -11.75
N VAL A 30 5.04 10.26 -10.55
CA VAL A 30 4.97 9.17 -9.56
C VAL A 30 4.36 9.60 -8.23
N TYR A 31 3.97 10.87 -8.11
CA TYR A 31 3.47 11.45 -6.87
C TYR A 31 2.00 11.86 -6.95
N CYS A 32 1.20 11.39 -6.00
CA CYS A 32 -0.19 11.82 -5.80
C CYS A 32 -0.27 12.66 -4.52
N PRO A 33 -0.26 14.00 -4.60
CA PRO A 33 -0.33 14.86 -3.42
C PRO A 33 -1.67 14.76 -2.69
N THR A 34 -2.75 14.43 -3.41
CA THR A 34 -4.11 14.44 -2.90
C THR A 34 -4.88 13.20 -3.37
N ARG A 35 -6.01 12.94 -2.70
CA ARG A 35 -6.88 11.79 -3.00
C ARG A 35 -7.47 11.88 -4.40
N ASP A 36 -7.92 13.05 -4.82
CA ASP A 36 -8.49 13.27 -6.16
C ASP A 36 -7.46 13.00 -7.25
N VAL A 37 -6.19 13.39 -7.06
CA VAL A 37 -5.11 13.04 -7.99
C VAL A 37 -4.88 11.54 -8.02
N PHE A 38 -4.88 10.86 -6.86
CA PHE A 38 -4.77 9.41 -6.81
C PHE A 38 -5.95 8.71 -7.51
N GLN A 39 -7.18 9.17 -7.28
CA GLN A 39 -8.37 8.60 -7.91
C GLN A 39 -8.31 8.72 -9.43
N ALA A 40 -7.91 9.88 -9.97
CA ALA A 40 -7.71 10.04 -11.41
C ALA A 40 -6.67 9.06 -11.96
N ARG A 41 -5.56 8.82 -11.23
CA ARG A 41 -4.57 7.80 -11.63
C ARG A 41 -5.08 6.38 -11.54
N LEU A 42 -5.96 6.10 -10.59
CA LEU A 42 -6.60 4.80 -10.44
C LEU A 42 -7.52 4.52 -11.63
N ASP A 43 -8.27 5.53 -12.08
CA ASP A 43 -9.12 5.44 -13.28
C ASP A 43 -8.26 5.21 -14.55
N HIS A 44 -7.11 5.89 -14.65
CA HIS A 44 -6.15 5.63 -15.72
C HIS A 44 -5.56 4.22 -15.66
N LEU A 45 -5.17 3.74 -14.47
CA LEU A 45 -4.70 2.37 -14.26
C LEU A 45 -5.73 1.36 -14.75
N LEU A 46 -6.99 1.52 -14.38
CA LEU A 46 -8.07 0.63 -14.82
C LEU A 46 -8.18 0.61 -16.34
N ALA A 47 -8.21 1.79 -16.98
CA ALA A 47 -8.28 1.89 -18.43
C ALA A 47 -7.07 1.22 -19.12
N ASP A 48 -5.87 1.34 -18.56
CA ASP A 48 -4.66 0.72 -19.09
C ASP A 48 -4.65 -0.81 -18.88
N CYS A 49 -5.17 -1.29 -17.74
CA CYS A 49 -5.35 -2.70 -17.45
C CYS A 49 -6.37 -3.36 -18.39
N LEU A 50 -7.53 -2.73 -18.61
CA LEU A 50 -8.57 -3.23 -19.52
C LEU A 50 -8.09 -3.37 -20.97
N ARG A 51 -7.03 -2.64 -21.36
CA ARG A 51 -6.40 -2.80 -22.69
C ARG A 51 -5.40 -3.95 -22.77
N GLN A 52 -4.91 -4.47 -21.63
CA GLN A 52 -3.79 -5.41 -21.57
C GLN A 52 -4.14 -6.76 -20.92
N PHE A 53 -5.18 -6.79 -20.09
CA PHE A 53 -5.57 -7.94 -19.29
C PHE A 53 -7.08 -8.19 -19.38
N ASP A 54 -7.54 -9.30 -18.83
CA ASP A 54 -8.97 -9.57 -18.72
C ASP A 54 -9.67 -8.63 -17.73
N GLU A 55 -10.98 -8.54 -17.88
CA GLU A 55 -11.85 -7.64 -17.12
C GLU A 55 -11.80 -7.94 -15.62
N ASN A 56 -11.81 -9.21 -15.23
CA ASN A 56 -11.80 -9.61 -13.83
C ASN A 56 -10.49 -9.23 -13.15
N LEU A 57 -9.34 -9.51 -13.76
CA LEU A 57 -8.04 -9.07 -13.25
C LEU A 57 -7.98 -7.55 -13.12
N SER A 58 -8.44 -6.83 -14.14
CA SER A 58 -8.38 -5.36 -14.20
C SER A 58 -9.16 -4.70 -13.06
N TYR A 59 -10.38 -5.16 -12.80
CA TYR A 59 -11.18 -4.63 -11.69
C TYR A 59 -10.65 -5.06 -10.32
N LEU A 60 -10.21 -6.31 -10.15
CA LEU A 60 -9.66 -6.78 -8.87
C LEU A 60 -8.39 -6.03 -8.50
N LEU A 61 -7.49 -5.83 -9.46
CA LEU A 61 -6.23 -5.12 -9.25
C LEU A 61 -6.50 -3.66 -8.88
N THR A 62 -7.38 -3.00 -9.63
CA THR A 62 -7.76 -1.61 -9.37
C THR A 62 -8.43 -1.47 -7.99
N ALA A 63 -9.31 -2.39 -7.61
CA ALA A 63 -9.96 -2.39 -6.31
C ALA A 63 -8.93 -2.50 -5.17
N VAL A 64 -8.00 -3.46 -5.27
CA VAL A 64 -6.92 -3.64 -4.29
C VAL A 64 -6.02 -2.40 -4.18
N VAL A 65 -5.59 -1.84 -5.32
CA VAL A 65 -4.72 -0.66 -5.35
C VAL A 65 -5.45 0.53 -4.74
N GLY A 66 -6.72 0.71 -5.08
CA GLY A 66 -7.59 1.72 -4.51
C GLY A 66 -7.73 1.59 -3.00
N GLU A 67 -7.97 0.38 -2.49
CA GLU A 67 -8.08 0.17 -1.05
C GLU A 67 -6.79 0.52 -0.30
N ILE A 68 -5.63 0.11 -0.80
CA ILE A 68 -4.35 0.43 -0.15
C ILE A 68 -4.08 1.94 -0.21
N GLY A 69 -4.22 2.57 -1.39
CA GLY A 69 -3.91 3.98 -1.56
C GLY A 69 -4.89 4.92 -0.86
N ASN A 70 -6.19 4.61 -0.86
CA ASN A 70 -7.19 5.43 -0.17
C ASN A 70 -7.00 5.41 1.35
N ASN A 71 -6.60 4.26 1.91
CA ASN A 71 -6.24 4.15 3.32
C ASN A 71 -5.10 5.10 3.72
N SER A 72 -4.12 5.33 2.84
CA SER A 72 -3.08 6.34 3.09
C SER A 72 -3.66 7.74 3.29
N PHE A 73 -4.68 8.14 2.52
CA PHE A 73 -5.30 9.44 2.69
C PHE A 73 -6.25 9.49 3.89
N ASP A 74 -7.04 8.44 4.11
CA ASP A 74 -8.03 8.37 5.21
C ASP A 74 -7.37 8.41 6.59
N HIS A 75 -6.24 7.73 6.77
CA HIS A 75 -5.62 7.59 8.09
C HIS A 75 -4.56 8.66 8.42
N ASN A 76 -4.05 9.36 7.40
CA ASN A 76 -2.98 10.35 7.59
C ASN A 76 -3.46 11.81 7.48
N LEU A 77 -4.75 12.08 7.28
CA LEU A 77 -5.25 13.45 7.27
C LEU A 77 -4.91 14.16 8.59
N GLY A 78 -4.16 15.26 8.51
CA GLY A 78 -3.62 16.00 9.65
C GLY A 78 -2.49 15.28 10.43
N ASN A 79 -2.03 14.12 9.96
CA ASN A 79 -1.04 13.26 10.64
C ASN A 79 0.10 12.82 9.70
N TRP A 80 0.28 13.51 8.58
CA TRP A 80 1.45 13.30 7.71
C TRP A 80 2.73 13.69 8.45
N ARG A 81 3.79 12.91 8.25
CA ARG A 81 5.09 13.17 8.90
C ARG A 81 5.73 14.46 8.39
N ASP A 82 5.81 14.62 7.07
CA ASP A 82 6.50 15.73 6.41
C ASP A 82 5.96 16.02 5.01
N VAL A 83 5.83 15.01 4.16
CA VAL A 83 5.26 15.12 2.82
C VAL A 83 3.93 14.37 2.80
N ALA A 84 2.85 15.10 2.50
CA ALA A 84 1.52 14.53 2.37
C ALA A 84 1.37 13.75 1.06
N GLY A 85 0.45 12.79 1.01
CA GLY A 85 0.17 12.03 -0.21
C GLY A 85 1.04 10.79 -0.37
N ILE A 86 0.99 10.21 -1.57
CA ILE A 86 1.58 8.90 -1.86
C ILE A 86 2.51 8.93 -3.07
N TYR A 87 3.55 8.11 -3.00
CA TYR A 87 4.33 7.67 -4.15
C TYR A 87 3.60 6.47 -4.77
N PHE A 88 3.16 6.61 -6.02
CA PHE A 88 2.39 5.61 -6.73
C PHE A 88 2.98 5.36 -8.12
N VAL A 89 3.33 4.11 -8.38
CA VAL A 89 3.90 3.65 -9.65
C VAL A 89 3.25 2.34 -10.05
N ALA A 90 2.83 2.25 -11.30
CA ALA A 90 2.37 1.02 -11.93
C ALA A 90 3.22 0.71 -13.16
N ASP A 91 3.94 -0.41 -13.09
CA ASP A 91 4.62 -1.01 -14.24
C ASP A 91 3.85 -2.27 -14.65
N LEU A 92 2.96 -2.12 -15.62
CA LEU A 92 2.12 -3.21 -16.12
C LEU A 92 2.93 -4.23 -16.95
N THR A 93 4.09 -3.83 -17.50
CA THR A 93 4.96 -4.75 -18.25
C THR A 93 5.69 -5.70 -17.30
N ALA A 94 6.21 -5.20 -16.19
CA ALA A 94 6.80 -6.04 -15.14
C ALA A 94 5.76 -6.60 -14.16
N ARG A 95 4.49 -6.24 -14.32
CA ARG A 95 3.36 -6.54 -13.43
C ARG A 95 3.65 -6.22 -11.96
N LYS A 96 4.12 -4.99 -11.74
CA LYS A 96 4.47 -4.48 -10.41
C LYS A 96 3.76 -3.17 -10.14
N ILE A 97 3.20 -3.03 -8.95
CA ILE A 97 2.66 -1.76 -8.47
C ILE A 97 3.27 -1.46 -7.12
N LEU A 98 3.74 -0.22 -6.95
CA LEU A 98 4.24 0.28 -5.68
C LEU A 98 3.34 1.41 -5.20
N ILE A 99 2.90 1.29 -3.96
CA ILE A 99 2.27 2.38 -3.19
C ILE A 99 3.14 2.61 -1.97
N SER A 100 3.53 3.85 -1.72
CA SER A 100 4.18 4.23 -0.47
C SER A 100 3.68 5.57 0.01
N ASP A 101 3.60 5.72 1.33
CA ASP A 101 3.23 6.98 1.96
C ASP A 101 4.21 7.32 3.08
N ARG A 102 4.24 8.59 3.51
CA ARG A 102 5.05 9.06 4.64
C ARG A 102 4.14 9.43 5.83
N GLY A 103 3.16 8.59 6.09
CA GLY A 103 2.15 8.75 7.13
C GLY A 103 2.57 8.34 8.55
N GLN A 104 1.58 8.23 9.43
CA GLN A 104 1.74 7.80 10.82
C GLN A 104 2.00 6.29 10.98
N GLY A 105 1.73 5.50 9.94
CA GLY A 105 1.90 4.04 9.94
C GLY A 105 0.77 3.26 10.61
N ILE A 106 0.84 1.93 10.52
CA ILE A 106 -0.21 1.01 10.98
C ILE A 106 -0.29 0.97 12.51
N PHE A 107 0.85 0.91 13.21
CA PHE A 107 0.85 0.85 14.68
C PHE A 107 0.11 2.03 15.32
N ALA A 108 0.44 3.26 14.92
CA ALA A 108 -0.26 4.45 15.41
C ALA A 108 -1.76 4.43 15.05
N THR A 109 -2.11 3.93 13.88
CA THR A 109 -3.50 3.80 13.43
C THR A 109 -4.30 2.80 14.29
N ILE A 110 -3.75 1.60 14.51
CA ILE A 110 -4.41 0.55 15.29
C ILE A 110 -4.46 0.91 16.78
N LYS A 111 -3.42 1.54 17.32
CA LYS A 111 -3.35 1.90 18.74
C LYS A 111 -4.46 2.87 19.19
N ARG A 112 -5.02 3.64 18.27
CA ARG A 112 -6.20 4.51 18.54
C ARG A 112 -7.46 3.73 18.86
N VAL A 113 -7.61 2.52 18.31
CA VAL A 113 -8.80 1.68 18.46
C VAL A 113 -8.55 0.47 19.35
N ARG A 114 -7.28 0.09 19.54
CA ARG A 114 -6.82 -1.00 20.42
C ARG A 114 -5.58 -0.54 21.20
N PRO A 115 -5.75 0.25 22.28
CA PRO A 115 -4.62 0.83 23.02
C PRO A 115 -3.63 -0.18 23.59
N GLU A 116 -4.06 -1.43 23.76
CA GLU A 116 -3.31 -2.55 24.34
C GLU A 116 -2.23 -3.15 23.43
N ILE A 117 -2.22 -2.81 22.13
CA ILE A 117 -1.22 -3.35 21.20
C ILE A 117 0.20 -2.91 21.56
N LYS A 118 1.14 -3.84 21.46
CA LYS A 118 2.48 -3.71 22.03
C LYS A 118 3.52 -3.25 21.00
N ASN A 119 3.39 -3.71 19.76
CA ASN A 119 4.42 -3.52 18.74
C ASN A 119 3.87 -3.52 17.31
N ASP A 120 4.74 -3.20 16.35
CA ASP A 120 4.39 -3.10 14.92
C ASP A 120 3.92 -4.43 14.32
N ILE A 121 4.52 -5.57 14.72
CA ILE A 121 4.15 -6.88 14.17
C ILE A 121 2.74 -7.29 14.61
N GLU A 122 2.37 -6.98 15.85
CA GLU A 122 1.00 -7.17 16.34
C GLU A 122 0.02 -6.27 15.58
N ALA A 123 0.38 -5.01 15.35
CA ALA A 123 -0.47 -4.07 14.61
C ALA A 123 -0.71 -4.50 13.16
N ILE A 124 0.34 -4.87 12.42
CA ILE A 124 0.21 -5.37 11.04
C ILE A 124 -0.61 -6.66 11.01
N ARG A 125 -0.36 -7.60 11.94
CA ARG A 125 -1.15 -8.83 12.02
C ARG A 125 -2.64 -8.52 12.19
N ILE A 126 -2.99 -7.68 13.17
CA ILE A 126 -4.38 -7.26 13.42
C ILE A 126 -4.99 -6.63 12.16
N ALA A 127 -4.26 -5.73 11.49
CA ALA A 127 -4.74 -5.05 10.30
C ALA A 127 -5.09 -6.01 9.15
N PHE A 128 -4.35 -7.10 9.00
CA PHE A 128 -4.56 -8.10 7.94
C PHE A 128 -5.51 -9.25 8.32
N THR A 129 -5.70 -9.54 9.62
CA THR A 129 -6.46 -10.75 10.05
C THR A 129 -7.74 -10.45 10.82
N GLU A 130 -7.85 -9.31 11.49
CA GLU A 130 -8.94 -9.02 12.42
C GLU A 130 -9.91 -7.98 11.89
N ARG A 131 -11.19 -8.15 12.21
CA ARG A 131 -12.18 -7.11 11.91
C ARG A 131 -12.03 -5.99 12.95
N ILE A 132 -11.64 -4.81 12.48
CA ILE A 132 -11.49 -3.63 13.35
C ILE A 132 -12.80 -2.84 13.27
N SER A 133 -13.75 -3.13 14.17
CA SER A 133 -15.03 -2.44 14.24
C SER A 133 -14.87 -1.09 14.94
N GLY A 134 -14.52 -0.04 14.19
CA GLY A 134 -14.28 1.30 14.74
C GLY A 134 -15.52 2.20 14.83
N ARG A 135 -16.54 2.04 13.96
CA ARG A 135 -17.80 2.83 13.97
C ARG A 135 -18.95 2.06 13.33
N ALA A 136 -20.09 1.96 14.00
CA ALA A 136 -21.37 1.73 13.31
C ALA A 136 -21.84 3.08 12.73
N PRO A 137 -22.23 3.21 11.44
CA PRO A 137 -22.48 2.18 10.41
C PRO A 137 -21.51 2.29 9.22
N GLU A 138 -20.20 2.22 9.43
CA GLU A 138 -19.24 2.27 8.31
C GLU A 138 -18.57 0.90 8.13
N GLN A 139 -18.53 0.40 6.89
CA GLN A 139 -17.72 -0.77 6.49
C GLN A 139 -16.19 -0.51 6.59
N ARG A 140 -15.76 0.50 7.34
CA ARG A 140 -14.35 0.82 7.59
C ARG A 140 -13.79 -0.19 8.59
N GLY A 141 -12.71 -0.88 8.19
CA GLY A 141 -12.07 -1.94 8.97
C GLY A 141 -11.88 -3.29 8.24
N ASN A 142 -12.25 -3.36 6.95
CA ASN A 142 -12.08 -4.58 6.12
C ASN A 142 -11.02 -4.45 5.01
N GLY A 143 -10.46 -3.27 4.75
CA GLY A 143 -9.64 -3.00 3.56
C GLY A 143 -8.47 -3.98 3.39
N LEU A 144 -7.56 -4.06 4.38
CA LEU A 144 -6.41 -4.96 4.28
C LEU A 144 -6.76 -6.46 4.39
N LYS A 145 -7.92 -6.80 4.97
CA LYS A 145 -8.43 -8.19 4.93
C LYS A 145 -8.94 -8.57 3.54
N PHE A 146 -9.63 -7.64 2.88
CA PHE A 146 -10.07 -7.80 1.51
C PHE A 146 -8.86 -7.96 0.59
N VAL A 147 -7.86 -7.07 0.73
CA VAL A 147 -6.57 -7.18 0.03
C VAL A 147 -5.97 -8.57 0.25
N LYS A 148 -5.78 -9.01 1.50
CA LYS A 148 -5.24 -10.35 1.81
C LYS A 148 -5.96 -11.46 1.03
N LYS A 149 -7.30 -11.48 1.11
CA LYS A 149 -8.13 -12.49 0.47
C LYS A 149 -7.92 -12.51 -1.06
N ILE A 150 -7.85 -11.35 -1.71
CA ILE A 150 -7.64 -11.29 -3.16
C ILE A 150 -6.27 -11.88 -3.53
N PHE A 151 -5.21 -11.54 -2.79
CA PHE A 151 -3.87 -12.05 -3.11
C PHE A 151 -3.79 -13.57 -2.95
N GLU A 152 -4.37 -14.10 -1.88
CA GLU A 152 -4.43 -15.55 -1.65
C GLU A 152 -5.21 -16.27 -2.75
N GLN A 153 -6.32 -15.68 -3.22
CA GLN A 153 -7.17 -16.27 -4.26
C GLN A 153 -6.57 -16.18 -5.67
N GLN A 154 -5.85 -15.11 -5.97
CA GLN A 154 -5.28 -14.86 -7.30
C GLN A 154 -3.84 -15.39 -7.46
N GLY A 155 -3.21 -15.85 -6.37
CA GLY A 155 -1.80 -16.25 -6.38
C GLY A 155 -0.83 -15.07 -6.54
N TRP A 156 -1.26 -13.87 -6.18
CA TRP A 156 -0.45 -12.65 -6.25
C TRP A 156 0.53 -12.55 -5.09
N GLN A 157 1.53 -11.68 -5.22
CA GLN A 157 2.50 -11.43 -4.17
C GLN A 157 2.38 -10.02 -3.59
N LEU A 158 2.27 -9.93 -2.26
CA LEU A 158 2.30 -8.67 -1.52
C LEU A 158 3.53 -8.62 -0.63
N ASN A 159 4.30 -7.54 -0.71
CA ASN A 159 5.22 -7.14 0.35
C ASN A 159 4.72 -5.81 0.93
N PHE A 160 4.10 -5.89 2.10
CA PHE A 160 3.57 -4.73 2.80
C PHE A 160 4.38 -4.47 4.06
N GLY A 161 4.75 -3.22 4.32
CA GLY A 161 5.54 -2.85 5.49
C GLY A 161 5.07 -1.58 6.15
N SER A 162 5.25 -1.52 7.48
CA SER A 162 4.98 -0.34 8.31
C SER A 162 5.68 -0.50 9.66
N GLY A 163 6.34 0.56 10.13
CA GLY A 163 7.21 0.50 11.31
C GLY A 163 8.31 -0.54 11.13
N GLN A 164 8.54 -1.36 12.16
CA GLN A 164 9.50 -2.46 12.14
C GLN A 164 8.89 -3.79 11.71
N ALA A 165 7.71 -3.81 11.08
CA ALA A 165 7.03 -5.03 10.68
C ALA A 165 6.71 -5.09 9.19
N VAL A 166 6.61 -6.32 8.69
CA VAL A 166 6.18 -6.64 7.33
C VAL A 166 5.13 -7.75 7.32
N CYS A 167 4.22 -7.67 6.36
CA CYS A 167 3.33 -8.73 5.92
C CYS A 167 3.78 -9.17 4.52
N HIS A 168 4.04 -10.46 4.37
CA HIS A 168 4.33 -11.07 3.08
C HIS A 168 3.24 -12.06 2.73
N ILE A 169 2.64 -11.89 1.55
CA ILE A 169 1.67 -12.81 0.98
C ILE A 169 2.26 -13.35 -0.31
N GLU A 170 2.32 -14.67 -0.44
CA GLU A 170 2.70 -15.37 -1.67
C GLU A 170 1.85 -16.62 -1.78
N SER A 171 1.06 -16.71 -2.84
CA SER A 171 0.03 -17.76 -2.98
C SER A 171 -0.89 -17.77 -1.75
N GLU A 172 -1.22 -18.94 -1.20
CA GLU A 172 -2.07 -19.08 -0.01
C GLU A 172 -1.34 -18.82 1.32
N LEU A 173 -0.05 -18.47 1.28
CA LEU A 173 0.77 -18.28 2.48
C LEU A 173 0.86 -16.79 2.83
N THR A 174 0.34 -16.45 4.01
CA THR A 174 0.54 -15.15 4.65
C THR A 174 1.48 -15.29 5.84
N SER A 175 2.54 -14.49 5.86
CA SER A 175 3.52 -14.47 6.95
C SER A 175 3.78 -13.06 7.45
N PHE A 176 4.16 -12.95 8.73
CA PHE A 176 4.46 -11.70 9.40
C PHE A 176 5.84 -11.77 10.02
N ALA A 177 6.66 -10.74 9.83
CA ALA A 177 8.01 -10.72 10.35
C ALA A 177 8.40 -9.33 10.83
N ASN A 178 9.35 -9.29 11.77
CA ASN A 178 10.06 -8.06 12.10
C ASN A 178 11.16 -7.81 11.07
N GLN A 179 11.46 -6.54 10.83
CA GLN A 179 12.54 -6.09 9.97
C GLN A 179 13.42 -5.07 10.70
N LYS A 180 14.70 -5.03 10.33
CA LYS A 180 15.67 -4.12 10.95
C LYS A 180 15.45 -2.67 10.57
N LYS A 181 15.01 -2.43 9.33
CA LYS A 181 14.82 -1.09 8.77
C LYS A 181 13.41 -0.62 9.05
N GLU A 182 13.29 0.55 9.65
CA GLU A 182 12.00 1.16 9.99
C GLU A 182 11.37 1.77 8.73
N ILE A 183 10.11 1.40 8.46
CA ILE A 183 9.26 2.00 7.43
C ILE A 183 8.40 3.06 8.09
N ARG A 184 8.55 4.31 7.68
CA ARG A 184 7.86 5.46 8.31
C ARG A 184 6.67 5.89 7.46
N GLY A 185 5.51 5.35 7.79
CA GLY A 185 4.32 5.33 6.95
C GLY A 185 4.01 3.91 6.54
N ILE A 186 3.66 3.71 5.27
CA ILE A 186 3.51 2.37 4.68
C ILE A 186 4.28 2.24 3.36
N ILE A 187 4.57 1.00 3.00
CA ILE A 187 4.93 0.62 1.63
C ILE A 187 4.22 -0.67 1.28
N ALA A 188 3.75 -0.76 0.03
CA ALA A 188 3.09 -1.93 -0.52
C ALA A 188 3.63 -2.18 -1.92
N LEU A 189 4.37 -3.27 -2.09
CA LEU A 189 4.79 -3.77 -3.40
C LEU A 189 3.92 -4.97 -3.79
N ILE A 190 3.16 -4.78 -4.85
CA ILE A 190 2.23 -5.75 -5.43
C ILE A 190 2.91 -6.36 -6.66
N LYS A 191 2.82 -7.69 -6.80
CA LYS A 191 3.12 -8.41 -8.04
C LYS A 191 1.92 -9.27 -8.42
N PHE A 192 1.46 -9.17 -9.67
CA PHE A 192 0.21 -9.78 -10.15
C PHE A 192 0.38 -10.48 -11.51
#